data_AF-A0A452H934-F1
#
_entry.id   AF-A0A452H934-F1
#
_cell.length_a   1.000
_cell.length_b   1.000
_cell.length_c   1.000
_cell.angle_alpha   90.00
_cell.angle_beta   90.00
_cell.angle_gamma   90.00
#
_symmetry.space_group_name_H-M   'P 1'
#
loop_
_entity.id
_entity.type
_entity.pdbx_description
1 polymer ?
#
loop_
_entity_poly.entity_id
_entity_poly.type
_entity_poly.pdbx_seq_one_letter_code
_entity_poly.pdbx_strand_id
1 'polypeptide(L)'
;MNMKVVRWIRNWLKGRLQRVVLKGELSGWKEVTSGVPQGSVLGPILFNLFITDLGTKSGNVLIKFADDTKLGGIANTEKDRDTIQEDLNHLVNWSNRNRMKYNSEKCKVMHLGINNKNFGYTLGAHQLEATEEEKDLGVLVDSRMTMSRQCDTAVKKANAILGCIRRGISCKDKEVLVPLYKALVRPHLEYCVQFWCPMFKKDEFKLEQVQRRATRMIRGMEKLPYERRLKELGLFSLAKRRLRGDMLALYKYIRGVNVREGEELFKFSTNVGTRTNGYKLDIRKFRLEIRRRFLTIRGVKFWNSLPREVVGAKDFPGFKTKLDKYMEGML
;
A
#
# COMPACT_ATOMS: atom_id res chain seq x y z
N MET A 1 36.25 -1.37 4.85
CA MET A 1 35.47 -0.93 3.67
C MET A 1 36.14 -1.47 2.41
N ASN A 2 35.42 -2.11 1.48
CA ASN A 2 36.04 -2.71 0.28
C ASN A 2 36.36 -1.62 -0.76
N MET A 3 37.64 -1.25 -0.88
CA MET A 3 38.09 -0.16 -1.75
C MET A 3 37.86 -0.41 -3.24
N LYS A 4 37.79 -1.67 -3.68
CA LYS A 4 37.49 -2.00 -5.09
C LYS A 4 36.05 -1.60 -5.44
N VAL A 5 35.11 -1.90 -4.55
CA VAL A 5 33.68 -1.55 -4.72
C VAL A 5 33.51 -0.04 -4.73
N VAL A 6 34.15 0.68 -3.80
CA VAL A 6 34.10 2.15 -3.74
C VAL A 6 34.62 2.78 -5.03
N ARG A 7 35.75 2.27 -5.55
CA ARG A 7 36.32 2.76 -6.82
C ARG A 7 35.37 2.49 -7.99
N TRP A 8 34.76 1.31 -8.04
CA TRP A 8 33.81 0.97 -9.09
C TRP A 8 32.56 1.88 -9.07
N ILE A 9 31.96 2.09 -7.89
CA ILE A 9 30.82 3.02 -7.74
C ILE A 9 31.20 4.44 -8.16
N ARG A 10 32.39 4.90 -7.74
CA ARG A 10 32.90 6.23 -8.13
C ARG A 10 33.02 6.35 -9.65
N ASN A 11 33.58 5.34 -10.32
CA ASN A 11 33.72 5.34 -11.78
C ASN A 11 32.35 5.30 -12.46
N TRP A 12 31.38 4.59 -11.90
CA TRP A 12 30.02 4.54 -12.41
C TRP A 12 29.28 5.88 -12.29
N LEU A 13 29.58 6.70 -11.28
CA LEU A 13 28.95 8.01 -11.07
C LEU A 13 29.63 9.15 -11.85
N LYS A 14 30.94 9.10 -12.07
CA LYS A 14 31.75 10.19 -12.65
C LYS A 14 31.76 10.18 -14.18
N GLY A 15 32.04 11.36 -14.76
CA GLY A 15 32.27 11.52 -16.21
C GLY A 15 31.05 11.21 -17.08
N ARG A 16 29.85 11.23 -16.49
CA ARG A 16 28.62 10.93 -17.20
C ARG A 16 28.17 12.14 -18.02
N LEU A 17 27.74 11.87 -19.23
CA LEU A 17 27.13 12.83 -20.14
C LEU A 17 25.68 12.42 -20.42
N GLN A 18 24.81 13.40 -20.67
CA GLN A 18 23.43 13.22 -21.10
C GLN A 18 23.11 14.11 -22.29
N ARG A 19 22.15 13.69 -23.11
CA ARG A 19 21.57 14.48 -24.21
C ARG A 19 20.13 14.05 -24.41
N VAL A 20 19.33 14.91 -25.03
CA VAL A 20 17.93 14.60 -25.39
C VAL A 20 17.88 14.14 -26.84
N VAL A 21 17.07 13.12 -27.10
CA VAL A 21 16.75 12.67 -28.47
C VAL A 21 15.28 12.96 -28.71
N LEU A 22 14.97 13.80 -29.69
CA LEU A 22 13.59 14.15 -30.05
C LEU A 22 13.39 13.93 -31.55
N LYS A 23 12.53 12.98 -31.91
CA LYS A 23 12.23 12.63 -33.32
C LYS A 23 13.48 12.35 -34.18
N GLY A 24 14.51 11.75 -33.59
CA GLY A 24 15.77 11.43 -34.28
C GLY A 24 16.83 12.54 -34.19
N GLU A 25 16.45 13.76 -33.81
CA GLU A 25 17.39 14.86 -33.58
C GLU A 25 18.06 14.76 -32.20
N LEU A 26 19.35 15.08 -32.16
CA LEU A 26 20.21 14.94 -30.98
C LEU A 26 20.60 16.32 -30.45
N SER A 27 20.35 16.58 -29.16
CA SER A 27 20.95 17.76 -28.52
C SER A 27 22.46 17.59 -28.34
N GLY A 28 23.15 18.70 -28.05
CA GLY A 28 24.52 18.65 -27.54
C GLY A 28 24.63 17.84 -26.24
N TRP A 29 25.83 17.33 -25.97
CA TRP A 29 26.14 16.65 -24.72
C TRP A 29 26.20 17.64 -23.55
N LYS A 30 25.65 17.22 -22.41
CA LYS A 30 25.73 17.95 -21.15
C LYS A 30 26.23 17.04 -20.04
N GLU A 31 27.15 17.52 -19.23
CA GLU A 31 27.66 16.78 -18.08
C GLU A 31 26.57 16.55 -17.02
N VAL A 32 26.61 15.36 -16.40
CA VAL A 32 25.77 15.01 -15.27
C VAL A 32 26.60 15.09 -13.99
N THR A 33 26.47 16.20 -13.28
CA THR A 33 27.28 16.52 -12.10
C THR A 33 26.76 15.90 -10.80
N SER A 34 25.50 15.47 -10.77
CA SER A 34 24.86 14.87 -9.59
C SER A 34 23.79 13.84 -9.94
N GLY A 35 23.37 13.06 -8.94
CA GLY A 35 22.32 12.06 -9.06
C GLY A 35 22.80 10.70 -9.59
N VAL A 36 21.91 9.73 -9.55
CA VAL A 36 22.13 8.38 -10.10
C VAL A 36 21.40 8.24 -11.46
N PRO A 37 21.94 7.47 -12.41
CA PRO A 37 21.24 7.12 -13.64
C PRO A 37 19.84 6.54 -13.38
N GLN A 38 18.80 7.19 -13.92
CA GLN A 38 17.44 6.68 -13.90
C GLN A 38 17.33 5.43 -14.78
N GLY A 39 16.51 4.46 -14.35
CA GLY A 39 16.37 3.16 -15.03
C GLY A 39 17.50 2.17 -14.73
N SER A 40 18.53 2.56 -13.97
CA SER A 40 19.58 1.64 -13.54
C SER A 40 19.16 0.78 -12.34
N VAL A 41 19.70 -0.43 -12.27
CA VAL A 41 19.48 -1.36 -11.14
C VAL A 41 20.11 -0.82 -9.84
N LEU A 42 21.27 -0.16 -9.94
CA LEU A 42 22.03 0.31 -8.79
C LEU A 42 21.54 1.64 -8.24
N GLY A 43 20.92 2.48 -9.07
CA GLY A 43 20.45 3.81 -8.68
C GLY A 43 19.58 3.82 -7.41
N PRO A 44 18.52 3.01 -7.32
CA PRO A 44 17.68 2.93 -6.12
C PRO A 44 18.43 2.50 -4.86
N ILE A 45 19.39 1.58 -4.99
CA ILE A 45 20.19 1.11 -3.85
C ILE A 45 21.07 2.24 -3.32
N LEU A 46 21.78 2.94 -4.21
CA LEU A 46 22.62 4.08 -3.83
C LEU A 46 21.80 5.24 -3.28
N PHE A 47 20.60 5.47 -3.80
CA PHE A 47 19.68 6.46 -3.25
C PHE A 47 19.25 6.10 -1.82
N ASN A 48 18.87 4.84 -1.57
CA ASN A 48 18.51 4.38 -0.22
C ASN A 48 19.68 4.53 0.76
N LEU A 49 20.91 4.20 0.32
CA LEU A 49 22.12 4.43 1.12
C LEU A 49 22.34 5.92 1.40
N PHE A 50 22.10 6.79 0.42
CA PHE A 50 22.23 8.24 0.57
C PHE A 50 21.29 8.83 1.62
N ILE A 51 20.06 8.31 1.73
CA ILE A 51 19.05 8.82 2.68
C ILE A 51 18.99 8.01 3.99
N THR A 52 19.96 7.14 4.25
CA THR A 52 19.92 6.23 5.40
C THR A 52 20.00 6.98 6.73
N ASP A 53 20.79 8.05 6.79
CA ASP A 53 20.98 8.91 7.98
C ASP A 53 19.86 9.96 8.18
N LEU A 54 18.95 10.09 7.22
CA LEU A 54 17.76 10.94 7.35
C LEU A 54 16.83 10.39 8.44
N GLY A 55 16.66 11.14 9.52
CA GLY A 55 15.92 10.74 10.71
C GLY A 55 15.37 11.91 11.53
N THR A 56 14.59 11.56 12.55
CA THR A 56 14.06 12.48 13.57
C THR A 56 14.99 12.53 14.78
N LYS A 57 14.95 13.63 15.53
CA LYS A 57 15.70 13.75 16.80
C LYS A 57 14.88 13.27 17.98
N SER A 58 13.57 13.50 17.93
CA SER A 58 12.66 13.22 19.04
C SER A 58 12.29 11.74 19.21
N GLY A 59 12.55 10.92 18.18
CA GLY A 59 12.00 9.56 18.08
C GLY A 59 10.60 9.50 17.49
N ASN A 60 10.03 10.62 17.01
CA ASN A 60 8.83 10.62 16.17
C ASN A 60 9.01 9.73 14.94
N VAL A 61 7.89 9.19 14.46
CA VAL A 61 7.87 8.24 13.35
C VAL A 61 8.28 8.96 12.06
N LEU A 62 9.27 8.40 11.36
CA LEU A 62 9.66 8.82 10.02
C LEU A 62 9.54 7.65 9.06
N ILE A 63 8.58 7.73 8.13
CA ILE A 63 8.35 6.71 7.11
C ILE A 63 8.88 7.23 5.78
N LYS A 64 9.74 6.43 5.12
CA LYS A 64 10.39 6.78 3.86
C LYS A 64 10.00 5.79 2.76
N PHE A 65 9.65 6.29 1.58
CA PHE A 65 9.50 5.50 0.37
C PHE A 65 10.11 6.28 -0.80
N ALA A 66 11.31 5.89 -1.22
CA ALA A 66 12.12 6.72 -2.11
C ALA A 66 12.20 8.17 -1.57
N ASP A 67 11.84 9.17 -2.37
CA ASP A 67 11.80 10.58 -2.00
C ASP A 67 10.61 10.96 -1.12
N ASP A 68 9.53 10.16 -1.11
CA ASP A 68 8.34 10.41 -0.27
C ASP A 68 8.64 10.13 1.21
N THR A 69 8.75 11.20 2.00
CA THR A 69 9.00 11.14 3.44
C THR A 69 7.78 11.64 4.24
N LYS A 70 7.40 10.90 5.29
CA LYS A 70 6.27 11.25 6.16
C LYS A 70 6.74 11.30 7.60
N LEU A 71 6.55 12.44 8.25
CA LEU A 71 6.76 12.63 9.68
C LEU A 71 5.42 12.47 10.40
N GLY A 72 5.39 11.63 11.43
CA GLY A 72 4.23 11.42 12.28
C GLY A 72 4.60 11.53 13.75
N GLY A 73 3.83 12.32 14.50
CA GLY A 73 4.00 12.51 15.93
C GLY A 73 2.66 12.75 16.62
N ILE A 74 2.66 12.65 17.95
CA ILE A 74 1.54 13.12 18.78
C ILE A 74 1.54 14.65 18.70
N ALA A 75 0.37 15.30 18.72
CA ALA A 75 0.21 16.75 18.57
C ALA A 75 -0.93 17.31 19.45
N ASN A 76 -1.04 16.83 20.70
CA ASN A 76 -2.14 17.20 21.60
C ASN A 76 -1.84 18.48 22.40
N THR A 77 -0.55 18.77 22.60
CA THR A 77 -0.04 19.88 23.42
C THR A 77 0.90 20.78 22.62
N GLU A 78 1.19 21.98 23.14
CA GLU A 78 2.17 22.88 22.51
C GLU A 78 3.58 22.28 22.53
N LYS A 79 3.93 21.53 23.59
CA LYS A 79 5.19 20.77 23.65
C LYS A 79 5.29 19.75 22.51
N ASP A 80 4.19 19.07 22.22
CA ASP A 80 4.12 18.11 21.11
C ASP A 80 4.31 18.81 19.75
N ARG A 81 3.67 19.97 19.55
CA ARG A 81 3.89 20.83 18.38
C ARG A 81 5.36 21.18 18.24
N ASP A 82 5.99 21.66 19.30
CA ASP A 82 7.38 22.10 19.28
C ASP A 82 8.31 20.93 18.93
N THR A 83 8.03 19.75 19.48
CA THR A 83 8.77 18.52 19.16
C THR A 83 8.68 18.16 17.67
N ILE A 84 7.48 18.24 17.07
CA ILE A 84 7.32 18.00 15.62
C ILE A 84 8.02 19.08 14.80
N GLN A 85 7.94 20.35 15.22
CA GLN A 85 8.59 21.46 14.52
C GLN A 85 10.12 21.36 14.57
N GLU A 86 10.69 20.92 15.69
CA GLU A 86 12.12 20.63 15.83
C GLU A 86 12.56 19.52 14.87
N ASP A 87 11.76 18.47 14.72
CA ASP A 87 12.04 17.42 13.73
C ASP A 87 11.97 17.95 12.30
N LEU A 88 10.96 18.78 11.95
CA LEU A 88 10.90 19.43 10.64
C LEU A 88 12.14 20.30 10.37
N ASN A 89 12.56 21.09 11.36
CA ASN A 89 13.78 21.88 11.28
C ASN A 89 15.03 21.00 11.09
N HIS A 90 15.07 19.84 11.75
CA HIS A 90 16.14 18.86 11.55
C HIS A 90 16.17 18.31 10.13
N LEU A 91 15.02 17.94 9.58
CA LEU A 91 14.88 17.45 8.20
C LEU A 91 15.34 18.52 7.20
N VAL A 92 14.96 19.79 7.39
CA VAL A 92 15.40 20.92 6.54
C VAL A 92 16.92 21.10 6.61
N ASN A 93 17.50 21.04 7.81
CA ASN A 93 18.95 21.13 7.98
C ASN A 93 19.68 19.98 7.27
N TRP A 94 19.19 18.75 7.39
CA TRP A 94 19.72 17.60 6.65
C TRP A 94 19.62 17.82 5.14
N SER A 95 18.47 18.27 4.66
CA SER A 95 18.20 18.56 3.24
C SER A 95 19.18 19.59 2.67
N ASN A 96 19.46 20.66 3.41
CA ASN A 96 20.42 21.69 3.02
C ASN A 96 21.87 21.15 2.97
N ARG A 97 22.29 20.37 3.97
CA ARG A 97 23.63 19.75 4.01
C ARG A 97 23.84 18.78 2.85
N ASN A 98 22.82 17.97 2.56
CA ASN A 98 22.86 16.93 1.53
C ASN A 98 22.47 17.44 0.12
N ARG A 99 22.16 18.73 -0.02
CA ARG A 99 21.72 19.38 -1.26
C ARG A 99 20.52 18.68 -1.92
N MET A 100 19.61 18.13 -1.11
CA MET A 100 18.37 17.48 -1.56
C MET A 100 17.17 18.27 -1.04
N LYS A 101 16.85 19.39 -1.70
CA LYS A 101 15.76 20.29 -1.29
C LYS A 101 14.40 19.60 -1.37
N TYR A 102 13.58 19.78 -0.33
CA TYR A 102 12.16 19.40 -0.38
C TYR A 102 11.39 20.29 -1.35
N ASN A 103 10.39 19.70 -2.01
CA ASN A 103 9.37 20.46 -2.72
C ASN A 103 8.30 20.89 -1.70
N SER A 104 8.55 22.00 -1.02
CA SER A 104 7.72 22.46 0.10
C SER A 104 6.26 22.71 -0.29
N GLU A 105 5.98 23.15 -1.53
CA GLU A 105 4.62 23.39 -2.02
C GLU A 105 3.77 22.10 -2.08
N LYS A 106 4.43 20.96 -2.31
CA LYS A 106 3.79 19.64 -2.30
C LYS A 106 3.67 19.05 -0.89
N CYS A 107 4.37 19.59 0.09
CA CYS A 107 4.30 19.11 1.47
C CYS A 107 3.05 19.68 2.15
N LYS A 108 2.26 18.81 2.75
CA LYS A 108 1.03 19.16 3.48
C LYS A 108 1.07 18.60 4.89
N VAL A 109 0.29 19.18 5.79
CA VAL A 109 0.04 18.62 7.12
C VAL A 109 -1.38 18.05 7.18
N MET A 110 -1.52 16.82 7.64
CA MET A 110 -2.82 16.21 7.90
C MET A 110 -3.00 16.00 9.40
N HIS A 111 -4.06 16.58 9.95
CA HIS A 111 -4.40 16.44 11.37
C HIS A 111 -5.29 15.23 11.59
N LEU A 112 -4.84 14.30 12.44
CA LEU A 112 -5.55 13.09 12.79
C LEU A 112 -5.88 13.06 14.29
N GLY A 113 -7.08 12.59 14.63
CA GLY A 113 -7.51 12.35 16.01
C GLY A 113 -8.33 13.48 16.62
N ILE A 114 -9.14 13.13 17.63
CA ILE A 114 -10.14 14.02 18.25
C ILE A 114 -9.48 15.10 19.11
N ASN A 115 -8.31 14.82 19.69
CA ASN A 115 -7.59 15.74 20.57
C ASN A 115 -6.60 16.63 19.82
N ASN A 116 -6.61 16.60 18.48
CA ASN A 116 -5.69 17.38 17.67
C ASN A 116 -6.11 18.86 17.69
N LYS A 117 -5.19 19.74 18.09
CA LYS A 117 -5.44 21.19 18.15
C LYS A 117 -5.22 21.90 16.81
N ASN A 118 -4.90 21.16 15.74
CA ASN A 118 -4.64 21.68 14.41
C ASN A 118 -3.54 22.75 14.36
N PHE A 119 -2.44 22.49 15.07
CA PHE A 119 -1.29 23.40 15.07
C PHE A 119 -0.71 23.60 13.68
N GLY A 120 -0.28 24.82 13.37
CA GLY A 120 0.49 25.11 12.15
C GLY A 120 1.95 24.68 12.28
N TYR A 121 2.56 24.33 11.15
CA TYR A 121 3.96 23.94 11.04
C TYR A 121 4.61 24.58 9.83
N THR A 122 5.93 24.76 9.89
CA THR A 122 6.73 25.26 8.77
C THR A 122 7.76 24.24 8.32
N LEU A 123 8.02 24.21 7.01
CA LEU A 123 9.15 23.51 6.41
C LEU A 123 10.13 24.55 5.86
N GLY A 124 11.08 24.96 6.71
CA GLY A 124 11.96 26.10 6.44
C GLY A 124 11.16 27.40 6.49
N ALA A 125 11.20 28.20 5.42
CA ALA A 125 10.42 29.43 5.32
C ALA A 125 8.96 29.21 4.86
N HIS A 126 8.60 27.98 4.47
CA HIS A 126 7.28 27.69 3.90
C HIS A 126 6.31 27.20 4.98
N GLN A 127 5.15 27.84 5.10
CA GLN A 127 4.05 27.39 5.96
C GLN A 127 3.37 26.17 5.32
N LEU A 128 3.28 25.06 6.03
CA LEU A 128 2.59 23.86 5.54
C LEU A 128 1.08 24.09 5.55
N GLU A 129 0.45 23.82 4.42
CA GLU A 129 -1.02 23.85 4.31
C GLU A 129 -1.63 22.61 4.94
N ALA A 130 -2.68 22.82 5.73
CA ALA A 130 -3.48 21.73 6.27
C ALA A 130 -4.34 21.10 5.18
N THR A 131 -4.40 19.77 5.16
CA THR A 131 -5.25 19.01 4.25
C THR A 131 -6.14 18.01 4.98
N GLU A 132 -7.35 17.81 4.45
CA GLU A 132 -8.27 16.76 4.89
C GLU A 132 -8.09 15.46 4.10
N GLU A 133 -7.42 15.50 2.95
CA GLU A 133 -7.09 14.31 2.17
C GLU A 133 -5.69 14.38 1.59
N GLU A 134 -5.00 13.25 1.56
CA GLU A 134 -3.69 13.16 0.93
C GLU A 134 -3.53 11.80 0.26
N LYS A 135 -2.83 11.79 -0.89
CA LYS A 135 -2.63 10.57 -1.65
C LYS A 135 -1.25 10.01 -1.34
N ASP A 136 -1.22 8.88 -0.65
CA ASP A 136 0.01 8.20 -0.27
C ASP A 136 0.17 6.87 -1.00
N LEU A 137 1.27 6.70 -1.75
CA LEU A 137 1.58 5.50 -2.54
C LEU A 137 0.40 4.97 -3.38
N GLY A 138 -0.42 5.89 -3.91
CA GLY A 138 -1.58 5.54 -4.73
C GLY A 138 -2.89 5.30 -3.96
N VAL A 139 -2.90 5.46 -2.64
CA VAL A 139 -4.08 5.34 -1.77
C VAL A 139 -4.46 6.70 -1.22
N LEU A 140 -5.72 7.08 -1.37
CA LEU A 140 -6.24 8.30 -0.78
C LEU A 140 -6.57 8.06 0.71
N VAL A 141 -6.04 8.90 1.58
CA VAL A 141 -6.28 8.87 3.01
C VAL A 141 -7.00 10.15 3.40
N ASP A 142 -8.15 10.03 4.07
CA ASP A 142 -8.89 11.16 4.62
C ASP A 142 -8.59 11.33 6.12
N SER A 143 -8.73 12.55 6.65
CA SER A 143 -8.47 12.89 8.05
C SER A 143 -9.34 12.12 9.06
N ARG A 144 -10.50 11.63 8.60
CA ARG A 144 -11.41 10.77 9.38
C ARG A 144 -11.06 9.28 9.27
N MET A 145 -10.12 8.94 8.39
CA MET A 145 -9.62 7.60 8.13
C MET A 145 -10.74 6.60 7.78
N THR A 146 -11.80 7.07 7.10
CA THR A 146 -12.98 6.26 6.76
C THR A 146 -12.77 5.37 5.54
N MET A 147 -11.82 5.76 4.66
CA MET A 147 -11.51 5.09 3.40
C MET A 147 -12.64 5.16 2.35
N SER A 148 -13.72 5.90 2.60
CA SER A 148 -14.84 6.02 1.65
C SER A 148 -14.41 6.75 0.37
N ARG A 149 -13.61 7.83 0.48
CA ARG A 149 -13.08 8.56 -0.69
C ARG A 149 -12.18 7.68 -1.55
N GLN A 150 -11.37 6.82 -0.92
CA GLN A 150 -10.58 5.81 -1.63
C GLN A 150 -11.46 4.78 -2.35
N CYS A 151 -12.53 4.30 -1.70
CA CYS A 151 -13.48 3.39 -2.34
C CYS A 151 -14.10 4.03 -3.59
N ASP A 152 -14.57 5.28 -3.49
CA ASP A 152 -15.16 6.01 -4.62
C ASP A 152 -14.16 6.22 -5.76
N THR A 153 -12.91 6.57 -5.43
CA THR A 153 -11.83 6.72 -6.41
C THR A 153 -11.52 5.41 -7.14
N ALA A 154 -11.41 4.30 -6.40
CA ALA A 154 -11.19 2.97 -6.95
C ALA A 154 -12.35 2.53 -7.86
N VAL A 155 -13.59 2.72 -7.41
CA VAL A 155 -14.82 2.41 -8.17
C VAL A 155 -14.90 3.24 -9.45
N LYS A 156 -14.61 4.54 -9.39
CA LYS A 156 -14.63 5.44 -10.55
C LYS A 156 -13.64 4.96 -11.62
N LYS A 157 -12.40 4.68 -11.22
CA LYS A 157 -11.35 4.21 -12.14
C LYS A 157 -11.68 2.83 -12.73
N ALA A 158 -12.12 1.90 -11.91
CA ALA A 158 -12.51 0.56 -12.34
C ALA A 158 -13.70 0.59 -13.32
N ASN A 159 -14.72 1.42 -13.05
CA ASN A 159 -15.86 1.58 -13.95
C ASN A 159 -15.48 2.27 -15.28
N ALA A 160 -14.56 3.22 -15.28
CA ALA A 160 -14.08 3.85 -16.51
C ALA A 160 -13.46 2.80 -17.45
N ILE A 161 -12.58 1.96 -16.91
CA ILE A 161 -11.93 0.87 -17.65
C ILE A 161 -12.97 -0.18 -18.08
N LEU A 162 -13.90 -0.56 -17.19
CA LEU A 162 -14.98 -1.47 -17.54
C LEU A 162 -15.86 -0.91 -18.68
N GLY A 163 -16.09 0.40 -18.69
CA GLY A 163 -16.78 1.09 -19.79
C GLY A 163 -16.03 1.01 -21.11
N CYS A 164 -14.70 1.15 -21.08
CA CYS A 164 -13.85 0.95 -22.26
C CYS A 164 -13.91 -0.50 -22.75
N ILE A 165 -13.81 -1.50 -21.88
CA ILE A 165 -13.96 -2.92 -22.23
C ILE A 165 -15.35 -3.17 -22.85
N ARG A 166 -16.41 -2.58 -22.27
CA ARG A 166 -17.77 -2.74 -22.76
C ARG A 166 -17.91 -2.27 -24.21
N ARG A 167 -17.35 -1.11 -24.55
CA ARG A 167 -17.44 -0.49 -25.88
C ARG A 167 -16.45 -1.07 -26.88
N GLY A 168 -15.22 -1.34 -26.45
CA GLY A 168 -14.12 -1.72 -27.35
C GLY A 168 -14.02 -3.20 -27.67
N ILE A 169 -14.58 -4.08 -26.84
CA ILE A 169 -14.50 -5.53 -27.07
C ILE A 169 -15.86 -6.02 -27.55
N SER A 170 -15.96 -6.47 -28.80
CA SER A 170 -17.20 -7.01 -29.37
C SER A 170 -17.55 -8.38 -28.79
N CYS A 171 -16.57 -9.27 -28.68
CA CYS A 171 -16.73 -10.61 -28.09
C CYS A 171 -17.06 -10.53 -26.58
N LYS A 172 -18.16 -11.19 -26.18
CA LYS A 172 -18.66 -11.19 -24.79
C LYS A 172 -18.51 -12.54 -24.10
N ASP A 173 -17.65 -13.41 -24.61
CA ASP A 173 -17.44 -14.74 -24.06
C ASP A 173 -16.61 -14.68 -22.76
N LYS A 174 -16.82 -15.67 -21.88
CA LYS A 174 -16.19 -15.69 -20.56
C LYS A 174 -14.67 -15.81 -20.65
N GLU A 175 -14.17 -16.51 -21.67
CA GLU A 175 -12.75 -16.73 -21.97
C GLU A 175 -12.04 -15.41 -22.30
N VAL A 176 -12.76 -14.39 -22.78
CA VAL A 176 -12.20 -13.08 -23.11
C VAL A 176 -12.42 -12.08 -21.97
N LEU A 177 -13.66 -11.96 -21.48
CA LEU A 177 -14.01 -10.91 -20.52
C LEU A 177 -13.49 -11.18 -19.11
N VAL A 178 -13.38 -12.45 -18.68
CA VAL A 178 -12.86 -12.77 -17.34
C VAL A 178 -11.37 -12.41 -17.21
N PRO A 179 -10.48 -12.78 -18.14
CA PRO A 179 -9.10 -12.33 -18.13
C PRO A 179 -8.95 -10.81 -18.18
N LEU A 180 -9.70 -10.12 -19.06
CA LEU A 180 -9.65 -8.65 -19.14
C LEU A 180 -10.08 -7.98 -17.83
N TYR A 181 -11.16 -8.46 -17.21
CA TYR A 181 -11.59 -7.99 -15.89
C TYR A 181 -10.52 -8.24 -14.82
N LYS A 182 -9.91 -9.43 -14.80
CA LYS A 182 -8.81 -9.79 -13.87
C LYS A 182 -7.60 -8.88 -14.04
N ALA A 183 -7.21 -8.58 -15.27
CA ALA A 183 -5.97 -7.88 -15.59
C ALA A 183 -6.11 -6.36 -15.51
N LEU A 184 -7.26 -5.79 -15.90
CA LEU A 184 -7.40 -4.35 -16.11
C LEU A 184 -8.31 -3.66 -15.08
N VAL A 185 -9.37 -4.33 -14.64
CA VAL A 185 -10.37 -3.70 -13.74
C VAL A 185 -10.06 -4.02 -12.28
N ARG A 186 -9.89 -5.30 -11.97
CA ARG A 186 -9.73 -5.79 -10.60
C ARG A 186 -8.52 -5.21 -9.85
N PRO A 187 -7.35 -4.96 -10.49
CA PRO A 187 -6.22 -4.39 -9.75
C PRO A 187 -6.53 -3.04 -9.11
N HIS A 188 -7.39 -2.22 -9.72
CA HIS A 188 -7.81 -0.94 -9.12
C HIS A 188 -8.71 -1.10 -7.90
N LEU A 189 -9.39 -2.24 -7.76
CA LEU A 189 -10.25 -2.57 -6.62
C LEU A 189 -9.47 -3.30 -5.50
N GLU A 190 -8.30 -3.87 -5.82
CA GLU A 190 -7.52 -4.72 -4.92
C GLU A 190 -6.17 -4.11 -4.50
N TYR A 191 -5.69 -3.06 -5.17
CA TYR A 191 -4.42 -2.43 -4.84
C TYR A 191 -4.40 -1.91 -3.40
N CYS A 192 -3.43 -2.34 -2.59
CA CYS A 192 -3.25 -1.96 -1.19
C CYS A 192 -4.45 -2.21 -0.24
N VAL A 193 -5.34 -3.16 -0.55
CA VAL A 193 -6.52 -3.44 0.31
C VAL A 193 -6.17 -3.95 1.72
N GLN A 194 -4.94 -4.40 1.94
CA GLN A 194 -4.44 -4.71 3.29
C GLN A 194 -4.42 -3.46 4.18
N PHE A 195 -4.08 -2.31 3.59
CA PHE A 195 -4.07 -1.02 4.27
C PHE A 195 -5.48 -0.44 4.34
N TRP A 196 -6.13 -0.20 3.19
CA TRP A 196 -7.48 0.36 3.16
C TRP A 196 -8.52 -0.75 3.01
N CYS A 197 -9.47 -0.81 3.94
CA CYS A 197 -10.64 -1.69 3.84
C CYS A 197 -11.89 -0.85 4.08
N PRO A 198 -12.95 -1.07 3.29
CA PRO A 198 -14.20 -0.35 3.47
C PRO A 198 -14.70 -0.40 4.91
N MET A 199 -14.94 0.77 5.51
CA MET A 199 -15.49 0.85 6.87
C MET A 199 -16.99 0.54 6.89
N PHE A 200 -17.70 1.00 5.86
CA PHE A 200 -19.15 0.94 5.77
C PHE A 200 -19.64 -0.08 4.75
N LYS A 201 -20.80 -0.69 5.03
CA LYS A 201 -21.46 -1.65 4.11
C LYS A 201 -21.81 -1.04 2.76
N LYS A 202 -22.15 0.25 2.71
CA LYS A 202 -22.37 0.99 1.45
C LYS A 202 -21.14 0.96 0.55
N ASP A 203 -19.93 1.04 1.11
CA ASP A 203 -18.69 1.09 0.34
C ASP A 203 -18.27 -0.32 -0.11
N GLU A 204 -18.46 -1.34 0.75
CA GLU A 204 -18.34 -2.74 0.34
C GLU A 204 -19.26 -3.05 -0.85
N PHE A 205 -20.51 -2.59 -0.78
CA PHE A 205 -21.49 -2.77 -1.85
C PHE A 205 -21.07 -2.05 -3.13
N LYS A 206 -20.66 -0.78 -3.06
CA LYS A 206 -20.19 -0.01 -4.23
C LYS A 206 -19.05 -0.73 -4.97
N LEU A 207 -18.07 -1.27 -4.23
CA LEU A 207 -16.99 -2.06 -4.83
C LEU A 207 -17.55 -3.33 -5.51
N GLU A 208 -18.39 -4.08 -4.80
CA GLU A 208 -18.99 -5.31 -5.32
C GLU A 208 -19.86 -5.06 -6.57
N GLN A 209 -20.50 -3.89 -6.68
CA GLN A 209 -21.27 -3.50 -7.86
C GLN A 209 -20.43 -3.47 -9.13
N VAL A 210 -19.14 -3.12 -9.05
CA VAL A 210 -18.26 -3.15 -10.24
C VAL A 210 -18.11 -4.59 -10.75
N GLN A 211 -17.88 -5.56 -9.86
CA GLN A 211 -17.80 -6.97 -10.24
C GLN A 211 -19.16 -7.50 -10.73
N ARG A 212 -20.26 -7.14 -10.06
CA ARG A 212 -21.63 -7.48 -10.49
C ARG A 212 -21.94 -6.96 -11.89
N ARG A 213 -21.48 -5.77 -12.25
CA ARG A 213 -21.61 -5.23 -13.61
C ARG A 213 -20.73 -5.98 -14.60
N ALA A 214 -19.47 -6.22 -14.25
CA ALA A 214 -18.53 -6.92 -15.12
C ALA A 214 -19.01 -8.33 -15.48
N THR A 215 -19.48 -9.10 -14.50
CA THR A 215 -20.00 -10.46 -14.75
C THR A 215 -21.33 -10.46 -15.48
N ARG A 216 -22.09 -9.36 -15.48
CA ARG A 216 -23.37 -9.26 -16.24
C ARG A 216 -23.14 -9.05 -17.73
N MET A 217 -21.99 -8.48 -18.10
CA MET A 217 -21.63 -8.21 -19.49
C MET A 217 -21.24 -9.47 -20.27
N ILE A 218 -21.08 -10.60 -19.58
CA ILE A 218 -20.67 -11.86 -20.17
C ILE A 218 -21.90 -12.58 -20.71
N ARG A 219 -21.80 -13.07 -21.94
CA ARG A 219 -22.87 -13.80 -22.62
C ARG A 219 -23.34 -14.99 -21.79
N GLY A 220 -24.65 -15.11 -21.57
CA GLY A 220 -25.26 -16.18 -20.80
C GLY A 220 -25.32 -15.95 -19.29
N MET A 221 -24.72 -14.86 -18.80
CA MET A 221 -24.71 -14.52 -17.37
C MET A 221 -25.79 -13.47 -17.01
N GLU A 222 -26.42 -12.82 -17.98
CA GLU A 222 -27.20 -11.58 -17.81
C GLU A 222 -28.32 -11.69 -16.76
N LYS A 223 -29.04 -12.81 -16.80
CA LYS A 223 -30.21 -13.09 -15.94
C LYS A 223 -29.88 -13.93 -14.70
N LEU A 224 -28.65 -14.44 -14.60
CA LEU A 224 -28.27 -15.30 -13.49
C LEU A 224 -28.08 -14.50 -12.19
N PRO A 225 -28.52 -15.06 -11.03
CA PRO A 225 -28.17 -14.51 -9.72
C PRO A 225 -26.66 -14.33 -9.59
N TYR A 226 -26.22 -13.32 -8.83
CA TYR A 226 -24.80 -12.95 -8.77
C TYR A 226 -23.92 -14.09 -8.27
N GLU A 227 -24.39 -14.82 -7.28
CA GLU A 227 -23.72 -15.91 -6.62
C GLU A 227 -23.54 -17.10 -7.60
N ARG A 228 -24.52 -17.35 -8.47
CA ARG A 228 -24.42 -18.32 -9.58
C ARG A 228 -23.39 -17.89 -10.61
N ARG A 229 -23.38 -16.61 -11.01
CA ARG A 229 -22.36 -16.08 -11.93
C ARG A 229 -20.96 -16.24 -11.38
N LEU A 230 -20.75 -15.97 -10.09
CA LEU A 230 -19.45 -16.16 -9.44
C LEU A 230 -18.99 -17.61 -9.52
N LYS A 231 -19.88 -18.57 -9.25
CA LYS A 231 -19.58 -20.00 -9.35
C LYS A 231 -19.22 -20.40 -10.79
N GLU A 232 -20.04 -20.02 -11.77
CA GLU A 232 -19.83 -20.40 -13.18
C GLU A 232 -18.58 -19.77 -13.80
N LEU A 233 -18.19 -18.59 -13.33
CA LEU A 233 -17.00 -17.86 -13.80
C LEU A 233 -15.73 -18.17 -12.99
N GLY A 234 -15.82 -19.01 -11.95
CA GLY A 234 -14.69 -19.30 -11.06
C GLY A 234 -14.15 -18.04 -10.38
N LEU A 235 -15.05 -17.17 -9.89
CA LEU A 235 -14.71 -15.90 -9.27
C LEU A 235 -15.12 -15.88 -7.79
N PHE A 236 -14.23 -15.37 -6.94
CA PHE A 236 -14.59 -14.96 -5.59
C PHE A 236 -15.26 -13.58 -5.60
N SER A 237 -16.17 -13.34 -4.65
CA SER A 237 -16.65 -12.00 -4.34
C SER A 237 -15.47 -11.09 -3.97
N LEU A 238 -15.59 -9.78 -4.17
CA LEU A 238 -14.49 -8.87 -3.81
C LEU A 238 -14.25 -8.85 -2.30
N ALA A 239 -15.28 -9.07 -1.49
CA ALA A 239 -15.14 -9.28 -0.04
C ALA A 239 -14.21 -10.47 0.28
N LYS A 240 -14.45 -11.62 -0.37
CA LYS A 240 -13.64 -12.82 -0.22
C LYS A 240 -12.22 -12.62 -0.76
N ARG A 241 -12.06 -11.84 -1.85
CA ARG A 241 -10.74 -11.45 -2.38
C ARG A 241 -9.94 -10.59 -1.41
N ARG A 242 -10.57 -9.62 -0.73
CA ARG A 242 -9.90 -8.81 0.31
C ARG A 242 -9.45 -9.67 1.48
N LEU A 243 -10.31 -10.57 1.96
CA LEU A 243 -9.97 -11.53 3.02
C LEU A 243 -8.78 -12.43 2.61
N ARG A 244 -8.79 -12.92 1.37
CA ARG A 244 -7.65 -13.65 0.80
C ARG A 244 -6.39 -12.78 0.80
N GLY A 245 -6.49 -11.52 0.37
CA GLY A 245 -5.38 -10.56 0.39
C GLY A 245 -4.80 -10.34 1.79
N ASP A 246 -5.65 -10.26 2.82
CA ASP A 246 -5.24 -10.16 4.21
C ASP A 246 -4.47 -11.42 4.63
N MET A 247 -4.96 -12.62 4.31
CA MET A 247 -4.29 -13.88 4.68
C MET A 247 -2.94 -14.05 4.00
N LEU A 248 -2.83 -13.66 2.72
CA LEU A 248 -1.55 -13.67 2.03
C LEU A 248 -0.55 -12.71 2.67
N ALA A 249 -1.00 -11.56 3.16
CA ALA A 249 -0.14 -10.62 3.87
C ALA A 249 0.27 -11.16 5.24
N LEU A 250 -0.66 -11.72 6.02
CA LEU A 250 -0.34 -12.35 7.29
C LEU A 250 0.69 -13.47 7.11
N TYR A 251 0.53 -14.35 6.12
CA TYR A 251 1.54 -15.38 5.87
C TYR A 251 2.93 -14.77 5.63
N LYS A 252 3.03 -13.70 4.84
CA LYS A 252 4.31 -13.02 4.58
C LYS A 252 4.95 -12.47 5.84
N TYR A 253 4.16 -11.89 6.75
CA TYR A 253 4.64 -11.37 8.03
C TYR A 253 4.98 -12.46 9.04
N ILE A 254 4.25 -13.57 9.05
CA ILE A 254 4.41 -14.59 10.09
C ILE A 254 5.50 -15.60 9.71
N ARG A 255 5.60 -15.96 8.42
CA ARG A 255 6.47 -17.05 7.95
C ARG A 255 7.19 -16.80 6.63
N GLY A 256 6.87 -15.70 5.95
CA GLY A 256 7.38 -15.44 4.61
C GLY A 256 8.59 -14.52 4.62
N VAL A 257 8.55 -13.52 3.74
CA VAL A 257 9.70 -12.63 3.49
C VAL A 257 9.80 -11.45 4.46
N ASN A 258 8.76 -11.19 5.26
CA ASN A 258 8.65 -9.99 6.12
C ASN A 258 8.55 -10.38 7.61
N VAL A 259 9.30 -11.40 8.04
CA VAL A 259 9.19 -11.95 9.41
C VAL A 259 9.57 -10.93 10.47
N ARG A 260 10.62 -10.14 10.23
CA ARG A 260 11.11 -9.13 11.17
C ARG A 260 10.05 -8.08 11.47
N GLU A 261 9.43 -7.51 10.44
CA GLU A 261 8.32 -6.58 10.58
C GLU A 261 7.09 -7.27 11.20
N GLY A 262 6.91 -8.55 10.92
CA GLY A 262 5.84 -9.35 11.49
C GLY A 262 5.93 -9.53 13.00
N GLU A 263 7.14 -9.69 13.55
CA GLU A 263 7.38 -9.82 14.99
C GLU A 263 7.00 -8.55 15.77
N GLU A 264 7.13 -7.37 15.16
CA GLU A 264 6.67 -6.10 15.75
C GLU A 264 5.13 -5.99 15.72
N LEU A 265 4.51 -6.46 14.64
CA LEU A 265 3.09 -6.30 14.36
C LEU A 265 2.21 -7.37 15.01
N PHE A 266 2.72 -8.58 15.21
CA PHE A 266 1.95 -9.75 15.65
C PHE A 266 2.66 -10.44 16.81
N LYS A 267 1.86 -11.03 17.71
CA LYS A 267 2.36 -11.85 18.82
C LYS A 267 1.70 -13.21 18.74
N PHE A 268 2.48 -14.28 18.85
CA PHE A 268 1.93 -15.63 18.96
C PHE A 268 1.26 -15.83 20.31
N SER A 269 0.14 -16.54 20.30
CA SER A 269 -0.59 -16.84 21.52
C SER A 269 0.14 -17.90 22.34
N THR A 270 0.29 -17.63 23.63
CA THR A 270 0.84 -18.59 24.61
C THR A 270 -0.19 -19.61 25.06
N ASN A 271 -1.46 -19.49 24.64
CA ASN A 271 -2.52 -20.42 25.01
C ASN A 271 -2.37 -21.75 24.27
N VAL A 272 -1.85 -22.75 24.97
CA VAL A 272 -1.50 -24.10 24.48
C VAL A 272 -2.70 -25.05 24.42
N GLY A 273 -3.87 -24.57 24.01
CA GLY A 273 -5.02 -25.45 23.82
C GLY A 273 -4.71 -26.57 22.82
N THR A 274 -5.14 -27.80 23.10
CA THR A 274 -4.91 -28.98 22.24
C THR A 274 -5.55 -28.87 20.85
N ARG A 275 -6.48 -27.93 20.66
CA ARG A 275 -7.16 -27.59 19.38
C ARG A 275 -6.66 -26.27 18.79
N THR A 276 -5.35 -26.13 18.61
CA THR A 276 -4.76 -24.98 17.90
C THR A 276 -4.40 -25.36 16.47
N ASN A 277 -4.35 -24.35 15.58
CA ASN A 277 -3.82 -24.54 14.23
C ASN A 277 -2.28 -24.51 14.18
N GLY A 278 -1.60 -24.47 15.33
CA GLY A 278 -0.14 -24.37 15.47
C GLY A 278 0.45 -22.97 15.31
N TYR A 279 -0.32 -21.98 14.82
CA TYR A 279 0.15 -20.62 14.55
C TYR A 279 -0.84 -19.54 15.00
N LYS A 280 -1.52 -19.75 16.14
CA LYS A 280 -2.49 -18.78 16.66
C LYS A 280 -1.79 -17.49 17.08
N LEU A 281 -2.40 -16.37 16.72
CA LEU A 281 -1.96 -15.03 17.08
C LEU A 281 -2.86 -14.43 18.17
N ASP A 282 -2.27 -13.62 19.05
CA ASP A 282 -3.01 -12.88 20.06
C ASP A 282 -3.87 -11.77 19.45
N ILE A 283 -5.13 -11.72 19.87
CA ILE A 283 -6.04 -10.64 19.50
C ILE A 283 -5.78 -9.47 20.46
N ARG A 284 -5.13 -8.41 19.97
CA ARG A 284 -4.89 -7.19 20.77
C ARG A 284 -6.21 -6.49 21.10
N LYS A 285 -6.36 -6.02 22.35
CA LYS A 285 -7.48 -5.17 22.77
C LYS A 285 -7.35 -3.77 22.15
N PHE A 286 -8.48 -3.13 21.85
CA PHE A 286 -8.53 -1.78 21.29
C PHE A 286 -9.81 -1.06 21.73
N ARG A 287 -9.77 0.27 21.76
CA ARG A 287 -10.91 1.12 22.17
C ARG A 287 -11.72 1.65 20.98
N LEU A 288 -11.05 2.06 19.92
CA LEU A 288 -11.68 2.78 18.80
C LEU A 288 -12.15 1.79 17.72
N GLU A 289 -13.37 1.98 17.20
CA GLU A 289 -13.94 1.10 16.16
C GLU A 289 -13.10 1.08 14.89
N ILE A 290 -12.43 2.18 14.54
CA ILE A 290 -11.52 2.22 13.41
C ILE A 290 -10.39 1.19 13.51
N ARG A 291 -9.90 0.93 14.73
CA ARG A 291 -8.81 -0.04 14.96
C ARG A 291 -9.24 -1.46 14.64
N ARG A 292 -10.52 -1.78 14.74
CA ARG A 292 -11.08 -3.08 14.33
C ARG A 292 -10.81 -3.41 12.87
N ARG A 293 -10.68 -2.38 12.02
CA ARG A 293 -10.43 -2.52 10.58
C ARG A 293 -8.96 -2.65 10.23
N PHE A 294 -8.04 -2.62 11.18
CA PHE A 294 -6.61 -2.77 10.85
C PHE A 294 -6.30 -4.23 10.54
N LEU A 295 -5.36 -4.48 9.62
CA LEU A 295 -4.92 -5.84 9.27
C LEU A 295 -4.53 -6.64 10.52
N THR A 296 -3.84 -5.99 11.46
CA THR A 296 -3.38 -6.56 12.73
C THR A 296 -4.50 -6.99 13.67
N ILE A 297 -5.75 -6.62 13.38
CA ILE A 297 -6.93 -7.00 14.16
C ILE A 297 -7.88 -7.87 13.33
N ARG A 298 -8.31 -7.37 12.16
CA ARG A 298 -9.29 -8.08 11.32
C ARG A 298 -8.73 -9.38 10.73
N GLY A 299 -7.46 -9.38 10.35
CA GLY A 299 -6.80 -10.54 9.75
C GLY A 299 -6.61 -11.66 10.79
N VAL A 300 -6.21 -11.30 12.01
CA VAL A 300 -5.92 -12.26 13.09
C VAL A 300 -7.09 -13.19 13.37
N LYS A 301 -8.31 -12.66 13.40
CA LYS A 301 -9.51 -13.48 13.67
C LYS A 301 -9.66 -14.62 12.65
N PHE A 302 -9.55 -14.30 11.37
CA PHE A 302 -9.70 -15.31 10.32
C PHE A 302 -8.48 -16.24 10.26
N TRP A 303 -7.27 -15.71 10.45
CA TRP A 303 -6.06 -16.51 10.54
C TRP A 303 -6.16 -17.59 11.62
N ASN A 304 -6.66 -17.24 12.81
CA ASN A 304 -6.84 -18.18 13.92
C ASN A 304 -7.92 -19.24 13.67
N SER A 305 -8.85 -18.99 12.74
CA SER A 305 -9.84 -19.99 12.29
C SER A 305 -9.33 -20.89 11.16
N LEU A 306 -8.23 -20.54 10.50
CA LEU A 306 -7.67 -21.39 9.44
C LEU A 306 -7.14 -22.70 10.04
N PRO A 307 -7.32 -23.82 9.34
CA PRO A 307 -6.89 -25.11 9.83
C PRO A 307 -5.38 -25.29 9.68
N ARG A 308 -4.81 -26.23 10.44
CA ARG A 308 -3.35 -26.41 10.59
C ARG A 308 -2.66 -26.67 9.26
N GLU A 309 -3.29 -27.41 8.37
CA GLU A 309 -2.77 -27.75 7.04
C GLU A 309 -2.60 -26.51 6.15
N VAL A 310 -3.43 -25.48 6.31
CA VAL A 310 -3.35 -24.22 5.56
C VAL A 310 -2.22 -23.37 6.15
N VAL A 311 -2.28 -23.03 7.44
CA VAL A 311 -1.26 -22.16 8.08
C VAL A 311 0.13 -22.81 8.14
N GLY A 312 0.18 -24.14 8.21
CA GLY A 312 1.39 -24.96 8.19
C GLY A 312 1.95 -25.21 6.80
N ALA A 313 1.48 -24.53 5.75
CA ALA A 313 2.08 -24.64 4.42
C ALA A 313 3.60 -24.34 4.43
N LYS A 314 4.35 -25.11 3.64
CA LYS A 314 5.83 -25.04 3.60
C LYS A 314 6.33 -23.71 3.02
N ASP A 315 5.65 -23.20 2.01
CA ASP A 315 6.01 -21.99 1.29
C ASP A 315 4.77 -21.17 0.90
N PHE A 316 5.02 -19.97 0.35
CA PHE A 316 3.96 -19.04 -0.04
C PHE A 316 3.08 -19.55 -1.20
N PRO A 317 3.60 -20.20 -2.25
CA PRO A 317 2.77 -20.84 -3.28
C PRO A 317 1.85 -21.92 -2.70
N GLY A 318 2.38 -22.82 -1.85
CA GLY A 318 1.60 -23.85 -1.18
C GLY A 318 0.53 -23.26 -0.27
N PHE A 319 0.84 -22.17 0.44
CA PHE A 319 -0.15 -21.45 1.24
C PHE A 319 -1.30 -20.91 0.38
N LYS A 320 -1.00 -20.28 -0.76
CA LYS A 320 -2.03 -19.76 -1.69
C LYS A 320 -2.98 -20.86 -2.13
N THR A 321 -2.45 -21.99 -2.61
CA THR A 321 -3.26 -23.09 -3.13
C THR A 321 -4.16 -23.68 -2.04
N LYS A 322 -3.62 -23.92 -0.84
CA LYS A 322 -4.40 -24.46 0.27
C LYS A 322 -5.45 -23.47 0.77
N LEU A 323 -5.09 -22.18 0.84
CA LEU A 323 -6.03 -21.13 1.20
C LEU A 323 -7.17 -21.02 0.20
N ASP A 324 -6.88 -21.05 -1.10
CA ASP A 324 -7.90 -20.97 -2.16
C ASP A 324 -8.87 -22.14 -2.06
N LYS A 325 -8.36 -23.37 -1.90
CA LYS A 325 -9.18 -24.58 -1.69
C LYS A 325 -10.05 -24.49 -0.42
N TYR A 326 -9.48 -24.03 0.69
CA TYR A 326 -10.25 -23.83 1.93
C TYR A 326 -11.36 -22.79 1.73
N MET A 327 -11.03 -21.69 1.07
CA MET A 327 -11.97 -20.61 0.82
C MET A 327 -13.08 -21.04 -0.14
N GLU A 328 -12.84 -21.89 -1.14
CA GLU A 328 -13.89 -22.41 -2.04
C GLU A 328 -15.08 -23.04 -1.31
N GLY A 329 -14.84 -23.76 -0.21
CA GLY A 329 -15.88 -24.37 0.64
C GLY A 329 -16.67 -23.39 1.50
N MET A 330 -16.21 -22.14 1.63
CA MET A 330 -16.92 -21.06 2.32
C MET A 330 -17.84 -20.36 1.31
N LEU A 331 -19.12 -20.74 1.26
CA LEU A 331 -20.15 -20.03 0.51
C LEU A 331 -20.45 -18.67 1.14
#